data_AF-A0A5N6KNL9-F1
#
_entry.id   AF-A0A5N6KNL9-F1
#
_cell.length_a   1.000
_cell.length_b   1.000
_cell.length_c   1.000
_cell.angle_alpha   90.00
_cell.angle_beta   90.00
_cell.angle_gamma   90.00
#
_symmetry.space_group_name_H-M   'P 1'
#
loop_
_entity.id
_entity.type
_entity.pdbx_description
1 polymer ?
#
loop_
_entity_poly.entity_id
_entity_poly.type
_entity_poly.pdbx_seq_one_letter_code
_entity_poly.pdbx_strand_id
1 'polypeptide(L)'
;MEYSTGTIMGYSTSSTALTIFISYVVYLVVGGLIHSQRLRIRAKKLNCQPPPILKNNLPLGIDQVTRALKALATKNFPPDTQKKHKEVNALTYITSVLGKDGFATIDEQNIKAMLGTQFPEFDLGAPRIDNFLPFLGPGIFAQDGKDWERSRALMRPQFARDNLSDLEMEERHFQVLLKALFEAGQDGWLGEVDIQPLLFRFTLDTATEFLLGQSVESQLAGIKTASGVKAEDTDIEAFGREFDIGNMALAKRSRFAPFSVSMIYSLVVNFDAEH
;
A
#
# COMPACT_ATOMS: atom_id res chain seq x y z
N MET A 1 61.09 19.12 -22.77
CA MET A 1 59.65 19.43 -22.84
C MET A 1 59.00 18.75 -21.65
N GLU A 2 58.96 19.46 -20.53
CA GLU A 2 58.28 19.03 -19.31
C GLU A 2 56.80 19.41 -19.43
N TYR A 3 55.92 18.42 -19.42
CA TYR A 3 54.49 18.67 -19.29
C TYR A 3 54.18 18.98 -17.82
N SER A 4 54.09 20.27 -17.53
CA SER A 4 53.59 20.80 -16.27
C SER A 4 52.11 20.43 -16.12
N THR A 5 51.81 19.50 -15.21
CA THR A 5 50.45 19.26 -14.73
C THR A 5 50.03 20.46 -13.89
N GLY A 6 49.41 21.42 -14.56
CA GLY A 6 48.83 22.61 -13.97
C GLY A 6 47.87 22.25 -12.85
N THR A 7 48.28 22.59 -11.63
CA THR A 7 47.43 22.58 -10.45
C THR A 7 46.40 23.70 -10.61
N ILE A 8 45.18 23.36 -11.02
CA ILE A 8 44.03 24.26 -10.99
C ILE A 8 43.14 23.78 -9.83
N MET A 9 43.16 24.56 -8.75
CA MET A 9 42.35 24.46 -7.53
C MET A 9 42.54 23.19 -6.66
N GLY A 10 43.44 23.31 -5.69
CA GLY A 10 43.70 22.31 -4.64
C GLY A 10 42.59 22.21 -3.60
N TYR A 11 41.42 21.71 -3.99
CA TYR A 11 40.43 21.20 -3.03
C TYR A 11 40.48 19.67 -3.01
N SER A 12 40.79 19.11 -1.85
CA SER A 12 40.70 17.66 -1.62
C SER A 12 39.27 17.21 -1.85
N THR A 13 39.06 16.17 -2.66
CA THR A 13 37.74 15.60 -3.00
C THR A 13 36.92 15.25 -1.76
N SER A 14 37.59 14.91 -0.65
CA SER A 14 36.99 14.67 0.67
C SER A 14 36.40 15.95 1.29
N SER A 15 37.06 17.10 1.13
CA SER A 15 36.60 18.39 1.65
C SER A 15 35.38 18.92 0.87
N THR A 16 35.36 18.72 -0.45
CA THR A 16 34.18 19.03 -1.28
C THR A 16 33.00 18.12 -0.95
N ALA A 17 33.24 16.82 -0.72
CA ALA A 17 32.18 15.90 -0.31
C ALA A 17 31.59 16.25 1.06
N LEU A 18 32.44 16.62 2.03
CA LEU A 18 32.00 17.04 3.37
C LEU A 18 31.18 18.33 3.32
N THR A 19 31.61 19.33 2.56
CA THR A 19 30.87 20.59 2.42
C THR A 19 29.52 20.39 1.72
N ILE A 20 29.47 19.54 0.69
CA ILE A 20 28.20 19.14 0.05
C ILE A 20 27.29 18.43 1.07
N PHE A 21 27.81 17.45 1.82
CA PHE A 21 27.04 16.74 2.84
C PHE A 21 26.48 17.69 3.92
N ILE A 22 27.32 18.59 4.46
CA ILE A 22 26.90 19.58 5.45
C ILE A 22 25.85 20.51 4.85
N SER A 23 26.05 21.02 3.62
CA SER A 23 25.09 21.90 2.97
C SER A 23 23.74 21.21 2.75
N TYR A 24 23.75 19.91 2.41
CA TYR A 24 22.55 19.10 2.25
C TYR A 24 21.84 18.86 3.59
N VAL A 25 22.57 18.55 4.66
CA VAL A 25 22.01 18.42 6.02
C VAL A 25 21.41 19.74 6.48
N VAL A 26 22.09 20.87 6.26
CA VAL A 26 21.58 22.21 6.57
C VAL A 26 20.30 22.49 5.77
N TYR A 27 20.28 22.18 4.47
CA TYR A 27 19.08 22.32 3.63
C TYR A 27 17.90 21.52 4.19
N LEU A 28 18.10 20.26 4.57
CA LEU A 28 17.06 19.42 5.17
C LEU A 28 16.56 19.97 6.52
N VAL A 29 17.47 20.40 7.40
CA VAL A 29 17.11 20.94 8.72
C VAL A 29 16.37 22.26 8.58
N VAL A 30 16.87 23.19 7.76
CA VAL A 30 16.23 24.48 7.52
C VAL A 30 14.87 24.29 6.86
N GLY A 31 14.77 23.41 5.85
CA GLY A 31 13.51 23.06 5.19
C GLY A 31 12.49 22.49 6.18
N GLY A 32 12.92 21.56 7.04
CA GLY A 32 12.07 20.97 8.08
C GLY A 32 11.60 21.98 9.12
N LEU A 33 12.48 22.89 9.56
CA LEU A 33 12.13 23.96 10.48
C LEU A 33 11.13 24.95 9.87
N ILE A 34 11.35 25.38 8.62
CA ILE A 34 10.43 26.26 7.90
C ILE A 34 9.06 25.59 7.76
N HIS A 35 9.03 24.30 7.38
CA HIS A 35 7.79 23.55 7.26
C HIS A 35 7.05 23.45 8.60
N SER A 36 7.75 23.08 9.68
CA SER A 36 7.18 23.00 11.02
C SER A 36 6.64 24.36 11.50
N GLN A 37 7.36 25.45 11.23
CA GLN A 37 6.89 26.79 11.57
C GLN A 37 5.64 27.18 10.79
N ARG A 38 5.57 26.91 9.48
CA ARG A 38 4.38 27.17 8.67
C ARG A 38 3.16 26.40 9.20
N LEU A 39 3.33 25.13 9.54
CA LEU A 39 2.28 24.32 10.15
C LEU A 39 1.83 24.88 11.50
N ARG A 40 2.77 25.27 12.38
CA ARG A 40 2.46 25.90 13.68
C ARG A 40 1.70 27.22 13.53
N ILE A 41 2.06 28.05 12.55
CA ILE A 41 1.34 29.30 12.27
C ILE A 41 -0.08 29.00 11.78
N ARG A 42 -0.26 28.05 10.86
CA ARG A 42 -1.59 27.66 10.37
C ARG A 42 -2.44 27.07 11.50
N ALA A 43 -1.87 26.21 12.34
CA ALA A 43 -2.53 25.65 13.51
C ALA A 43 -2.98 26.75 14.50
N LYS A 44 -2.14 27.76 14.75
CA LYS A 44 -2.51 28.91 15.59
C LYS A 44 -3.64 29.73 14.97
N LYS A 45 -3.61 29.99 13.66
CA LYS A 45 -4.69 30.71 12.95
C LYS A 45 -6.02 29.95 13.00
N LEU A 46 -5.97 28.62 13.01
CA LEU A 46 -7.14 27.75 13.07
C LEU A 46 -7.54 27.36 14.51
N ASN A 47 -6.89 27.94 15.53
CA ASN A 47 -7.12 27.63 16.95
C ASN A 47 -7.04 26.12 17.28
N CYS A 48 -6.14 25.39 16.60
CA CYS A 48 -5.97 23.96 16.83
C CYS A 48 -5.37 23.68 18.21
N GLN A 49 -5.89 22.64 18.88
CA GLN A 49 -5.30 22.11 20.10
C GLN A 49 -4.15 21.14 19.78
N PRO A 50 -3.15 21.00 20.68
CA PRO A 50 -2.11 20.00 20.50
C PRO A 50 -2.75 18.60 20.55
N PRO A 51 -2.51 17.74 19.56
CA PRO A 51 -3.07 16.39 19.54
C PRO A 51 -2.37 15.51 20.59
N PRO A 52 -3.08 14.52 21.16
CA PRO A 52 -2.47 13.47 21.97
C PRO A 52 -1.36 12.75 21.19
N ILE A 53 -0.28 12.36 21.89
CA ILE A 53 0.90 11.73 21.29
C ILE A 53 1.04 10.31 21.82
N LEU A 54 1.20 9.34 20.90
CA LEU A 54 1.63 8.00 21.26
C LEU A 54 3.10 8.06 21.69
N LYS A 55 3.34 7.80 22.98
CA LYS A 55 4.69 7.86 23.55
C LYS A 55 5.54 6.74 22.97
N ASN A 56 6.72 7.12 22.50
CA ASN A 56 7.74 6.20 22.05
C ASN A 56 8.83 6.05 23.12
N ASN A 57 9.30 4.83 23.32
CA ASN A 57 10.37 4.53 24.28
C ASN A 57 11.77 4.74 23.68
N LEU A 58 11.90 4.64 22.35
CA LEU A 58 13.16 4.79 21.63
C LEU A 58 13.17 6.08 20.81
N PRO A 59 14.35 6.70 20.60
CA PRO A 59 14.48 7.89 19.76
C PRO A 59 14.00 7.59 18.35
N LEU A 60 13.49 8.63 17.68
CA LEU A 60 12.94 8.56 16.32
C LEU A 60 11.77 7.56 16.15
N GLY A 61 11.20 6.99 17.22
CA GLY A 61 10.07 6.06 17.09
C GLY A 61 10.44 4.69 16.50
N ILE A 62 11.68 4.24 16.73
CA ILE A 62 12.16 2.91 16.29
C ILE A 62 11.33 1.77 16.91
N ASP A 63 10.81 1.97 18.10
CA ASP A 63 9.91 1.05 18.79
C ASP A 63 8.60 0.79 18.02
N GLN A 64 8.12 1.77 17.24
CA GLN A 64 6.96 1.56 16.36
C GLN A 64 7.29 0.64 15.18
N VAL A 65 8.55 0.65 14.70
CA VAL A 65 9.03 -0.26 13.64
C VAL A 65 9.02 -1.69 14.14
N THR A 66 9.62 -1.93 15.31
CA THR A 66 9.71 -3.28 15.89
C THR A 66 8.34 -3.82 16.28
N ARG A 67 7.45 -2.96 16.79
CA ARG A 67 6.05 -3.29 17.03
C ARG A 67 5.31 -3.67 15.74
N ALA A 68 5.49 -2.92 14.66
CA ALA A 68 4.88 -3.21 13.36
C ALA A 68 5.39 -4.54 12.77
N LEU A 69 6.71 -4.80 12.84
CA LEU A 69 7.30 -6.07 12.41
C LEU A 69 6.78 -7.26 13.23
N LYS A 70 6.68 -7.11 14.55
CA LYS A 70 6.10 -8.14 15.43
C LYS A 70 4.61 -8.38 15.14
N ALA A 71 3.84 -7.32 14.92
CA ALA A 71 2.42 -7.42 14.56
C ALA A 71 2.23 -8.08 13.19
N LEU A 72 3.14 -7.84 12.25
CA LEU A 72 3.17 -8.53 10.96
C LEU A 72 3.44 -10.02 11.12
N ALA A 73 4.51 -10.39 11.83
CA ALA A 73 4.90 -11.78 12.05
C ALA A 73 3.80 -12.57 12.79
N THR A 74 3.09 -11.92 13.72
CA THR A 74 1.99 -12.55 14.48
C THR A 74 0.61 -12.39 13.84
N LYS A 75 0.52 -11.83 12.62
CA LYS A 75 -0.75 -11.55 11.90
C LYS A 75 -1.78 -10.72 12.70
N ASN A 76 -1.30 -9.85 13.59
CA ASN A 76 -2.11 -9.07 14.55
C ASN A 76 -2.13 -7.55 14.29
N PHE A 77 -1.89 -7.12 13.05
CA PHE A 77 -1.80 -5.69 12.71
C PHE A 77 -3.09 -4.88 12.99
N PRO A 78 -4.31 -5.35 12.64
CA PRO A 78 -5.53 -4.59 12.94
C PRO A 78 -5.82 -4.49 14.45
N PRO A 79 -5.76 -5.57 15.26
CA PRO A 79 -5.89 -5.48 16.71
C PRO A 79 -4.84 -4.56 17.36
N ASP A 80 -3.60 -4.57 16.87
CA ASP A 80 -2.55 -3.68 17.39
C ASP A 80 -2.89 -2.20 17.19
N THR A 81 -3.48 -1.85 16.04
CA THR A 81 -3.91 -0.48 15.74
C THR A 81 -5.02 -0.04 16.70
N GLN A 82 -6.01 -0.90 16.97
CA GLN A 82 -7.05 -0.60 17.97
C GLN A 82 -6.48 -0.42 19.38
N LYS A 83 -5.45 -1.21 19.74
CA LYS A 83 -4.78 -1.11 21.02
C LYS A 83 -4.10 0.25 21.21
N LYS A 84 -3.48 0.82 20.16
CA LYS A 84 -2.85 2.14 20.23
C LYS A 84 -3.84 3.26 20.58
N HIS A 85 -5.05 3.24 20.00
CA HIS A 85 -6.10 4.20 20.38
C HIS A 85 -6.47 4.11 21.86
N LYS A 86 -6.53 2.88 22.41
CA LYS A 86 -6.78 2.65 23.84
C LYS A 86 -5.63 3.11 24.73
N GLU A 87 -4.38 2.87 24.30
CA GLU A 87 -3.16 3.28 25.02
C GLU A 87 -3.04 4.81 25.16
N VAL A 88 -3.38 5.55 24.10
CA VAL A 88 -3.38 7.02 24.12
C VAL A 88 -4.64 7.60 24.77
N ASN A 89 -5.70 6.79 24.89
CA ASN A 89 -7.03 7.20 25.32
C ASN A 89 -7.57 8.38 24.47
N ALA A 90 -7.43 8.27 23.15
CA ALA A 90 -7.83 9.31 22.21
C ALA A 90 -8.32 8.73 20.88
N LEU A 91 -9.34 9.38 20.30
CA LEU A 91 -9.85 9.04 18.97
C LEU A 91 -8.87 9.44 17.87
N THR A 92 -8.07 10.49 18.11
CA THR A 92 -7.04 10.97 17.19
C THR A 92 -5.72 11.17 17.93
N TYR A 93 -4.62 10.66 17.39
CA TYR A 93 -3.30 10.83 17.98
C TYR A 93 -2.21 10.98 16.92
N ILE A 94 -1.08 11.57 17.32
CA ILE A 94 0.16 11.57 16.54
C ILE A 94 1.02 10.37 16.96
N THR A 95 1.58 9.69 15.98
CA THR A 95 2.66 8.73 16.16
C THR A 95 3.87 9.16 15.35
N SER A 96 5.05 9.07 15.96
CA SER A 96 6.31 9.34 15.27
C SER A 96 6.95 8.02 14.88
N VAL A 97 7.39 7.92 13.63
CA VAL A 97 7.98 6.72 13.05
C VAL A 97 9.17 7.12 12.19
N LEU A 98 10.37 6.68 12.57
CA LEU A 98 11.64 7.09 11.96
C LEU A 98 11.79 8.61 11.80
N GLY A 99 11.33 9.36 12.81
CA GLY A 99 11.36 10.82 12.82
C GLY A 99 10.33 11.51 11.91
N LYS A 100 9.41 10.76 11.31
CA LYS A 100 8.25 11.31 10.60
C LYS A 100 6.99 11.16 11.45
N ASP A 101 6.26 12.25 11.62
CA ASP A 101 5.01 12.25 12.36
C ASP A 101 3.84 11.93 11.42
N GLY A 102 2.95 11.05 11.87
CA GLY A 102 1.71 10.71 11.20
C GLY A 102 0.53 10.80 12.16
N PHE A 103 -0.63 11.16 11.62
CA PHE A 103 -1.88 11.18 12.37
C PHE A 103 -2.63 9.87 12.16
N ALA A 104 -3.16 9.30 13.24
CA ALA A 104 -4.11 8.21 13.21
C ALA A 104 -5.42 8.70 13.82
N THR A 105 -6.55 8.42 13.15
CA THR A 105 -7.87 8.86 13.61
C THR A 105 -8.92 7.76 13.41
N ILE A 106 -9.74 7.57 14.44
CA ILE A 106 -11.03 6.84 14.39
C ILE A 106 -12.20 7.80 14.68
N ASP A 107 -11.94 9.10 14.65
CA ASP A 107 -12.95 10.13 14.89
C ASP A 107 -13.82 10.30 13.64
N GLU A 108 -15.12 10.10 13.78
CA GLU A 108 -16.09 10.21 12.69
C GLU A 108 -16.08 11.60 12.03
N GLN A 109 -15.83 12.67 12.78
CA GLN A 109 -15.84 14.03 12.26
C GLN A 109 -14.62 14.26 11.37
N ASN A 110 -13.45 13.75 11.77
CA ASN A 110 -12.24 13.82 10.96
C ASN A 110 -12.38 12.97 9.69
N ILE A 111 -12.94 11.76 9.80
CA ILE A 111 -13.18 10.89 8.64
C ILE A 111 -14.15 11.57 7.66
N LYS A 112 -15.23 12.18 8.16
CA LYS A 112 -16.20 12.93 7.34
C LYS A 112 -15.57 14.16 6.69
N ALA A 113 -14.69 14.86 7.39
CA ALA A 113 -13.95 15.99 6.83
C ALA A 113 -13.05 15.52 5.68
N MET A 114 -12.20 14.51 5.93
CA MET A 114 -11.24 13.97 4.96
C MET A 114 -11.90 13.39 3.71
N LEU A 115 -12.95 12.58 3.89
CA LEU A 115 -13.54 11.80 2.80
C LEU A 115 -14.79 12.45 2.19
N GLY A 116 -15.21 13.61 2.71
CA GLY A 116 -16.47 14.24 2.32
C GLY A 116 -16.39 15.76 2.27
N THR A 117 -16.53 16.43 3.41
CA THR A 117 -16.81 17.88 3.43
C THR A 117 -15.60 18.75 3.07
N GLN A 118 -14.38 18.25 3.23
CA GLN A 118 -13.12 18.95 2.95
C GLN A 118 -12.23 18.13 2.01
N PHE A 119 -12.80 17.22 1.20
CA PHE A 119 -12.04 16.33 0.31
C PHE A 119 -10.95 17.02 -0.53
N PRO A 120 -11.16 18.23 -1.13
CA PRO A 120 -10.13 18.91 -1.91
C PRO A 120 -8.90 19.38 -1.10
N GLU A 121 -8.96 19.36 0.23
CA GLU A 121 -7.85 19.74 1.12
C GLU A 121 -6.93 18.56 1.48
N PHE A 122 -7.30 17.34 1.10
CA PHE A 122 -6.54 16.12 1.36
C PHE A 122 -6.08 15.47 0.06
N ASP A 123 -4.90 14.87 0.11
CA ASP A 123 -4.32 14.09 -0.99
C ASP A 123 -3.96 12.68 -0.52
N LEU A 124 -3.64 11.78 -1.46
CA LEU A 124 -3.16 10.44 -1.14
C LEU A 124 -1.78 10.45 -0.49
N GLY A 125 -0.98 11.47 -0.78
CA GLY A 125 0.39 11.64 -0.34
C GLY A 125 1.39 10.73 -1.05
N ALA A 126 2.66 11.16 -1.08
CA ALA A 126 3.76 10.44 -1.72
C ALA A 126 3.88 8.96 -1.26
N PRO A 127 3.77 8.62 0.05
CA PRO A 127 3.90 7.23 0.48
C PRO A 127 2.91 6.27 -0.18
N ARG A 128 1.68 6.72 -0.46
CA ARG A 128 0.69 5.91 -1.16
C ARG A 128 0.97 5.84 -2.65
N ILE A 129 1.26 6.98 -3.27
CA ILE A 129 1.54 7.05 -4.72
C ILE A 129 2.76 6.18 -5.06
N ASP A 130 3.88 6.35 -4.35
CA ASP A 130 5.13 5.58 -4.56
C ASP A 130 4.96 4.08 -4.30
N ASN A 131 4.03 3.72 -3.42
CA ASN A 131 3.69 2.32 -3.17
C ASN A 131 2.97 1.71 -4.37
N PHE A 132 1.97 2.39 -4.91
CA PHE A 132 1.10 1.87 -5.97
C PHE A 132 1.73 1.94 -7.37
N LEU A 133 2.57 2.93 -7.64
CA LEU A 133 3.16 3.19 -8.96
C LEU A 133 3.86 1.97 -9.61
N PRO A 134 4.73 1.19 -8.92
CA PRO A 134 5.47 0.10 -9.58
C PRO A 134 4.60 -1.06 -10.06
N PHE A 135 3.43 -1.28 -9.46
CA PHE A 135 2.55 -2.40 -9.82
C PHE A 135 1.35 -1.97 -10.67
N LEU A 136 0.66 -0.88 -10.29
CA LEU A 136 -0.57 -0.44 -10.98
C LEU A 136 -0.35 0.80 -11.88
N GLY A 137 0.86 1.35 -11.91
CA GLY A 137 1.17 2.54 -12.68
C GLY A 137 0.48 3.82 -12.17
N PRO A 138 0.57 4.92 -12.92
CA PRO A 138 -0.10 6.18 -12.61
C PRO A 138 -1.59 6.08 -12.97
N GLY A 139 -2.35 5.40 -12.13
CA GLY A 139 -3.79 5.17 -12.33
C GLY A 139 -4.66 5.76 -11.21
N ILE A 140 -5.94 5.38 -11.19
CA ILE A 140 -6.95 5.86 -10.24
C ILE A 140 -6.57 5.69 -8.76
N PHE A 141 -5.62 4.79 -8.45
CA PHE A 141 -5.13 4.55 -7.07
C PHE A 141 -3.88 5.36 -6.68
N ALA A 142 -3.27 6.06 -7.63
CA ALA A 142 -2.01 6.79 -7.48
C ALA A 142 -2.08 8.22 -8.07
N GLN A 143 -3.28 8.77 -8.22
CA GLN A 143 -3.54 10.12 -8.75
C GLN A 143 -4.42 10.90 -7.76
N ASP A 144 -4.26 12.23 -7.76
CA ASP A 144 -5.05 13.18 -6.99
C ASP A 144 -5.73 14.22 -7.90
N GLY A 145 -6.71 14.94 -7.36
CA GLY A 145 -7.33 16.09 -8.03
C GLY A 145 -7.95 15.77 -9.39
N LYS A 146 -7.64 16.60 -10.40
CA LYS A 146 -8.28 16.53 -11.73
C LYS A 146 -7.95 15.24 -12.49
N ASP A 147 -6.77 14.69 -12.29
CA ASP A 147 -6.38 13.44 -12.96
C ASP A 147 -7.17 12.26 -12.37
N TRP A 148 -7.33 12.22 -11.05
CA TRP A 148 -8.20 11.26 -10.39
C TRP A 148 -9.67 11.42 -10.82
N GLU A 149 -10.19 12.65 -10.86
CA GLU A 149 -11.56 12.93 -11.32
C GLU A 149 -11.80 12.38 -12.74
N ARG A 150 -10.84 12.57 -13.64
CA ARG A 150 -10.89 12.03 -15.01
C ARG A 150 -10.90 10.51 -15.01
N SER A 151 -9.97 9.88 -14.30
CA SER A 151 -9.90 8.41 -14.18
C SER A 151 -11.20 7.82 -13.61
N ARG A 152 -11.78 8.48 -12.60
CA ARG A 152 -13.07 8.09 -12.02
C ARG A 152 -14.24 8.27 -12.99
N ALA A 153 -14.24 9.36 -13.76
CA ALA A 153 -15.28 9.62 -14.76
C ALA A 153 -15.27 8.55 -15.87
N LEU A 154 -14.10 8.03 -16.24
CA LEU A 154 -13.98 6.93 -17.20
C LEU A 154 -14.52 5.60 -16.65
N MET A 155 -14.30 5.32 -15.36
CA MET A 155 -14.76 4.07 -14.73
C MET A 155 -16.25 4.08 -14.36
N ARG A 156 -16.81 5.25 -14.03
CA ARG A 156 -18.17 5.38 -13.51
C ARG A 156 -19.26 4.71 -14.37
N PRO A 157 -19.24 4.80 -15.72
CA PRO A 157 -20.23 4.13 -16.57
C PRO A 157 -20.26 2.61 -16.39
N GLN A 158 -19.12 1.97 -16.05
CA GLN A 158 -19.09 0.53 -15.86
C GLN A 158 -19.94 0.08 -14.68
N PHE A 159 -20.11 0.94 -13.67
CA PHE A 159 -20.94 0.69 -12.49
C PHE A 159 -22.37 1.25 -12.65
N ALA A 160 -22.82 1.50 -13.87
CA ALA A 160 -24.23 1.79 -14.11
C ALA A 160 -25.10 0.60 -13.69
N ARG A 161 -26.31 0.88 -13.20
CA ARG A 161 -27.21 -0.14 -12.62
C ARG A 161 -27.47 -1.31 -13.58
N ASP A 162 -27.56 -1.02 -14.88
CA ASP A 162 -27.84 -2.02 -15.92
C ASP A 162 -26.67 -3.00 -16.10
N ASN A 163 -25.43 -2.57 -15.85
CA ASN A 163 -24.25 -3.45 -15.87
C ASN A 163 -24.11 -4.25 -14.56
N LEU A 164 -24.49 -3.66 -13.42
CA LEU A 164 -24.45 -4.30 -12.10
C LEU A 164 -25.52 -5.39 -11.92
N SER A 165 -26.43 -5.55 -12.88
CA SER A 165 -27.53 -6.51 -12.84
C SER A 165 -27.33 -7.71 -13.77
N ASP A 166 -26.12 -7.94 -14.28
CA ASP A 166 -25.82 -9.15 -15.07
C ASP A 166 -25.69 -10.38 -14.15
N LEU A 167 -26.85 -10.80 -13.62
CA LEU A 167 -26.98 -11.98 -12.78
C LEU A 167 -26.65 -13.27 -13.54
N GLU A 168 -26.75 -13.26 -14.87
CA GLU A 168 -26.43 -14.43 -15.71
C GLU A 168 -24.92 -14.65 -15.77
N MET A 169 -24.13 -13.58 -15.91
CA MET A 169 -22.68 -13.61 -15.79
C MET A 169 -22.25 -14.07 -14.40
N GLU A 170 -22.83 -13.50 -13.33
CA GLU A 170 -22.53 -13.90 -11.95
C GLU A 170 -22.88 -15.38 -11.70
N GLU A 171 -24.05 -15.84 -12.14
CA GLU A 171 -24.49 -17.23 -11.99
C GLU A 171 -23.54 -18.20 -12.71
N ARG A 172 -23.08 -17.88 -13.94
CA ARG A 172 -22.12 -18.72 -14.65
C ARG A 172 -20.82 -18.87 -13.86
N HIS A 173 -20.25 -17.78 -13.34
CA HIS A 173 -19.04 -17.86 -12.52
C HIS A 173 -19.26 -18.60 -11.21
N PHE A 174 -20.44 -18.44 -10.60
CA PHE A 174 -20.81 -19.16 -9.38
C PHE A 174 -20.94 -20.67 -9.61
N GLN A 175 -21.49 -21.10 -10.74
CA GLN A 175 -21.53 -22.52 -11.11
C GLN A 175 -20.13 -23.11 -11.29
N VAL A 176 -19.17 -22.35 -11.81
CA VAL A 176 -17.77 -22.78 -11.88
C VAL A 176 -17.14 -22.89 -10.49
N LEU A 177 -17.45 -21.96 -9.58
CA LEU A 177 -17.01 -22.03 -8.18
C LEU A 177 -17.56 -23.30 -7.49
N LEU A 178 -18.84 -23.62 -7.68
CA LEU A 178 -19.44 -24.84 -7.15
C LEU A 178 -18.74 -26.09 -7.69
N LYS A 179 -18.47 -26.13 -8.99
CA LYS A 179 -17.71 -27.22 -9.61
C LYS A 179 -16.32 -27.35 -8.98
N ALA A 180 -15.60 -26.26 -8.79
CA ALA A 180 -14.28 -26.26 -8.15
C ALA A 180 -14.34 -26.78 -6.70
N LEU A 181 -15.39 -26.43 -5.95
CA LEU A 181 -15.63 -26.92 -4.59
C LEU A 181 -15.86 -28.44 -4.55
N PHE A 182 -16.68 -28.96 -5.47
CA PHE A 182 -16.98 -30.40 -5.51
C PHE A 182 -15.79 -31.24 -5.99
N GLU A 183 -14.98 -30.73 -6.94
CA GLU A 183 -13.78 -31.43 -7.40
C GLU A 183 -12.63 -31.39 -6.36
N ALA A 184 -12.64 -30.43 -5.44
CA ALA A 184 -11.75 -30.42 -4.29
C ALA A 184 -12.13 -31.44 -3.21
N GLY A 185 -13.38 -31.91 -3.19
CA GLY A 185 -13.84 -32.95 -2.27
C GLY A 185 -13.56 -34.35 -2.80
N GLN A 186 -13.02 -35.24 -1.96
CA GLN A 186 -12.98 -36.68 -2.28
C GLN A 186 -14.33 -37.32 -1.95
N ASP A 187 -14.85 -38.16 -2.84
CA ASP A 187 -16.02 -39.02 -2.63
C ASP A 187 -17.39 -38.33 -2.45
N GLY A 188 -17.56 -37.11 -3.00
CA GLY A 188 -18.86 -36.41 -3.02
C GLY A 188 -19.26 -35.77 -1.69
N TRP A 189 -18.39 -35.86 -0.66
CA TRP A 189 -18.49 -35.09 0.57
C TRP A 189 -17.37 -34.06 0.61
N LEU A 190 -17.72 -32.82 0.97
CA LEU A 190 -16.72 -31.78 1.23
C LEU A 190 -15.97 -32.15 2.52
N GLY A 191 -14.73 -32.60 2.36
CA GLY A 191 -13.75 -32.59 3.44
C GLY A 191 -13.40 -31.14 3.83
N GLU A 192 -12.31 -30.97 4.58
CA GLU A 192 -11.78 -29.64 4.84
C GLU A 192 -11.21 -29.04 3.54
N VAL A 193 -11.83 -27.97 3.05
CA VAL A 193 -11.41 -27.26 1.83
C VAL A 193 -11.07 -25.82 2.18
N ASP A 194 -9.89 -25.37 1.75
CA ASP A 194 -9.52 -23.95 1.80
C ASP A 194 -10.30 -23.18 0.72
N ILE A 195 -11.30 -22.42 1.15
CA ILE A 195 -12.15 -21.63 0.26
C ILE A 195 -11.49 -20.33 -0.22
N GLN A 196 -10.41 -19.86 0.43
CA GLN A 196 -9.83 -18.56 0.13
C GLN A 196 -9.29 -18.47 -1.31
N PRO A 197 -8.51 -19.44 -1.82
CA PRO A 197 -8.06 -19.44 -3.21
C PRO A 197 -9.21 -19.55 -4.21
N LEU A 198 -10.30 -20.23 -3.85
CA LEU A 198 -11.48 -20.40 -4.70
C LEU A 198 -12.25 -19.07 -4.82
N LEU A 199 -12.47 -18.38 -3.70
CA LEU A 199 -13.10 -17.07 -3.69
C LEU A 199 -12.25 -16.02 -4.40
N PHE A 200 -10.93 -16.07 -4.27
CA PHE A 200 -10.03 -15.19 -5.01
C PHE A 200 -10.23 -15.35 -6.53
N ARG A 201 -10.16 -16.58 -7.04
CA ARG A 201 -10.37 -16.86 -8.47
C ARG A 201 -11.77 -16.47 -8.95
N PHE A 202 -12.82 -16.77 -8.17
CA PHE A 202 -14.19 -16.35 -8.46
C PHE A 202 -14.32 -14.83 -8.59
N THR A 203 -13.78 -14.08 -7.62
CA THR A 203 -13.82 -12.61 -7.67
C THR A 203 -12.98 -12.05 -8.82
N LEU A 204 -11.85 -12.67 -9.15
CA LEU A 204 -11.00 -12.25 -10.26
C LEU A 204 -11.70 -12.46 -11.61
N ASP A 205 -12.29 -13.63 -11.83
CA ASP A 205 -12.99 -13.97 -13.08
C ASP A 205 -14.23 -13.10 -13.29
N THR A 206 -14.98 -12.85 -12.21
CA THR A 206 -16.17 -11.99 -12.23
C THR A 206 -15.78 -10.53 -12.49
N ALA A 207 -14.75 -10.03 -11.80
CA ALA A 207 -14.30 -8.64 -11.95
C ALA A 207 -13.67 -8.37 -13.33
N THR A 208 -12.88 -9.31 -13.85
CA THR A 208 -12.26 -9.17 -15.18
C THR A 208 -13.31 -9.22 -16.28
N GLU A 209 -14.28 -10.13 -16.19
CA GLU A 209 -15.37 -10.16 -17.16
C GLU A 209 -16.24 -8.90 -17.08
N PHE A 210 -16.59 -8.46 -15.87
CA PHE A 210 -17.36 -7.24 -15.67
C PHE A 210 -16.64 -5.98 -16.17
N LEU A 211 -15.34 -5.84 -15.88
CA LEU A 211 -14.59 -4.60 -16.19
C LEU A 211 -13.99 -4.59 -17.60
N LEU A 212 -13.64 -5.74 -18.15
CA LEU A 212 -12.88 -5.88 -19.40
C LEU A 212 -13.69 -6.59 -20.51
N GLY A 213 -14.86 -7.14 -20.17
CA GLY A 213 -15.70 -7.92 -21.07
C GLY A 213 -15.22 -9.35 -21.30
N GLN A 214 -14.15 -9.78 -20.64
CA GLN A 214 -13.58 -11.12 -20.75
C GLN A 214 -13.04 -11.61 -19.41
N SER A 215 -13.37 -12.85 -19.07
CA SER A 215 -12.83 -13.53 -17.89
C SER A 215 -11.40 -13.99 -18.14
N VAL A 216 -10.58 -13.95 -17.10
CA VAL A 216 -9.26 -14.61 -17.09
C VAL A 216 -9.33 -16.07 -16.67
N GLU A 217 -10.52 -16.68 -16.66
CA GLU A 217 -10.77 -18.13 -16.48
C GLU A 217 -9.93 -18.83 -15.40
N SER A 218 -9.59 -18.10 -14.33
CA SER A 218 -8.66 -18.53 -13.29
C SER A 218 -9.24 -19.65 -12.44
N GLN A 219 -10.57 -19.76 -12.35
CA GLN A 219 -11.23 -20.90 -11.71
C GLN A 219 -11.04 -22.19 -12.50
N LEU A 220 -11.20 -22.16 -13.83
CA LEU A 220 -11.03 -23.34 -14.69
C LEU A 220 -9.58 -23.81 -14.72
N ALA A 221 -8.64 -22.87 -14.73
CA ALA A 221 -7.22 -23.13 -14.51
C ALA A 221 -6.99 -23.88 -13.19
N GLY A 222 -7.49 -23.33 -12.08
CA GLY A 222 -7.36 -23.94 -10.76
C GLY A 222 -7.92 -25.36 -10.67
N ILE A 223 -9.05 -25.62 -11.33
CA ILE A 223 -9.63 -26.96 -11.47
C ILE A 223 -8.66 -27.91 -12.19
N LYS A 224 -8.14 -27.53 -13.36
CA LYS A 224 -7.20 -28.36 -14.14
C LYS A 224 -5.95 -28.71 -13.35
N THR A 225 -5.39 -27.73 -12.64
CA THR A 225 -4.22 -27.94 -11.76
C THR A 225 -4.54 -28.96 -10.68
N ALA A 226 -5.71 -28.86 -10.04
CA ALA A 226 -6.15 -29.80 -9.00
C ALA A 226 -6.35 -31.23 -9.54
N SER A 227 -6.80 -31.37 -10.79
CA SER A 227 -6.94 -32.67 -11.47
C SER A 227 -5.60 -33.28 -11.94
N GLY A 228 -4.46 -32.65 -11.64
CA GLY A 228 -3.13 -33.15 -12.04
C GLY A 228 -2.80 -32.97 -13.52
N VAL A 229 -3.61 -32.21 -14.27
CA VAL A 229 -3.30 -31.83 -15.64
C VAL A 229 -2.27 -30.72 -15.57
N LYS A 230 -1.05 -30.98 -16.04
CA LYS A 230 -0.08 -29.91 -16.31
C LYS A 230 -0.67 -29.02 -17.39
N ALA A 231 -1.24 -27.90 -17.00
CA ALA A 231 -1.48 -26.83 -17.93
C ALA A 231 -0.11 -26.44 -18.54
N GLU A 232 -0.03 -26.37 -19.86
CA GLU A 232 0.94 -25.48 -20.48
C GLU A 232 0.80 -24.12 -19.79
N ASP A 233 1.91 -23.47 -19.42
CA ASP A 233 1.94 -22.10 -18.86
C ASP A 233 1.24 -21.18 -19.87
N THR A 234 -0.07 -21.15 -19.79
CA THR A 234 -0.94 -20.30 -20.58
C THR A 234 -0.97 -18.96 -19.85
N ASP A 235 -0.92 -17.86 -20.60
CA ASP A 235 -0.89 -16.49 -20.06
C ASP A 235 -1.98 -16.24 -18.99
N ILE A 236 -3.07 -17.01 -19.08
CA ILE A 236 -4.25 -17.02 -18.21
C ILE A 236 -3.93 -17.52 -16.78
N GLU A 237 -3.23 -18.66 -16.61
CA GLU A 237 -2.85 -19.15 -15.27
C GLU A 237 -1.79 -18.24 -14.63
N ALA A 238 -0.89 -17.70 -15.45
CA ALA A 238 0.13 -16.77 -15.01
C ALA A 238 -0.50 -15.48 -14.44
N PHE A 239 -1.53 -14.92 -15.10
CA PHE A 239 -2.12 -13.65 -14.70
C PHE A 239 -2.64 -13.66 -13.26
N GLY A 240 -3.46 -14.63 -12.87
CA GLY A 240 -4.03 -14.68 -11.51
C GLY A 240 -2.97 -14.81 -10.42
N ARG A 241 -1.93 -15.61 -10.67
CA ARG A 241 -0.79 -15.78 -9.77
C ARG A 241 0.03 -14.50 -9.66
N GLU A 242 0.43 -13.90 -10.78
CA GLU A 242 1.24 -12.67 -10.77
C GLU A 242 0.46 -11.49 -10.17
N PHE A 243 -0.86 -11.44 -10.39
CA PHE A 243 -1.72 -10.42 -9.79
C PHE A 243 -1.79 -10.56 -8.26
N ASP A 244 -1.90 -11.78 -7.73
CA ASP A 244 -1.88 -12.02 -6.27
C ASP A 244 -0.51 -11.67 -5.66
N ILE A 245 0.60 -12.06 -6.31
CA ILE A 245 1.96 -11.70 -5.90
C ILE A 245 2.11 -10.17 -5.82
N GLY A 246 1.64 -9.46 -6.85
CA GLY A 246 1.67 -7.99 -6.88
C GLY A 246 0.86 -7.35 -5.76
N ASN A 247 -0.35 -7.86 -5.48
CA ASN A 247 -1.18 -7.40 -4.37
C ASN A 247 -0.53 -7.68 -3.00
N MET A 248 0.07 -8.85 -2.81
CA MET A 248 0.83 -9.17 -1.59
C MET A 248 2.01 -8.22 -1.41
N ALA A 249 2.76 -7.94 -2.48
CA ALA A 249 3.87 -6.99 -2.46
C ALA A 249 3.39 -5.57 -2.10
N LEU A 250 2.28 -5.11 -2.70
CA LEU A 250 1.65 -3.83 -2.35
C LEU A 250 1.21 -3.77 -0.89
N ALA A 251 0.57 -4.83 -0.37
CA ALA A 251 0.08 -4.89 1.00
C ALA A 251 1.24 -4.87 2.01
N LYS A 252 2.31 -5.64 1.73
CA LYS A 252 3.55 -5.62 2.52
C LYS A 252 4.18 -4.23 2.50
N ARG A 253 4.40 -3.65 1.31
CA ARG A 253 4.99 -2.31 1.17
C ARG A 253 4.13 -1.21 1.80
N SER A 254 2.80 -1.29 1.74
CA SER A 254 1.89 -0.32 2.39
C SER A 254 2.04 -0.29 3.91
N ARG A 255 2.20 -1.46 4.55
CA ARG A 255 2.45 -1.57 5.99
C ARG A 255 3.75 -0.88 6.38
N PHE A 256 4.69 -0.81 5.43
CA PHE A 256 5.98 -0.16 5.62
C PHE A 256 6.18 1.18 4.88
N ALA A 257 5.17 1.70 4.20
CA ALA A 257 5.24 2.94 3.45
C ALA A 257 5.67 4.15 4.32
N PRO A 258 5.30 4.22 5.62
CA PRO A 258 5.86 5.24 6.52
C PRO A 258 7.37 5.12 6.74
N PHE A 259 7.96 3.93 6.58
CA PHE A 259 9.38 3.65 6.81
C PHE A 259 10.22 3.67 5.52
N SER A 260 9.70 4.22 4.43
CA SER A 260 10.36 4.35 3.12
C SER A 260 11.56 5.31 3.15
N VAL A 261 12.60 4.91 3.87
CA VAL A 261 13.98 5.27 3.55
C VAL A 261 14.53 4.07 2.79
N SER A 262 15.15 4.30 1.63
CA SER A 262 15.68 3.26 0.71
C SER A 262 16.41 2.09 1.37
N MET A 263 16.94 2.26 2.59
CA MET A 263 17.68 1.27 3.36
C MET A 263 16.81 0.19 4.05
N ILE A 264 15.56 0.49 4.42
CA ILE A 264 14.66 -0.48 5.08
C ILE A 264 13.99 -1.41 4.07
N TYR A 265 13.80 -0.93 2.84
CA TYR A 265 13.29 -1.76 1.73
C TYR A 265 14.16 -2.99 1.50
N SER A 266 15.49 -2.85 1.52
CA SER A 266 16.41 -3.98 1.36
C SER A 266 16.34 -4.98 2.53
N LEU A 267 16.12 -4.52 3.76
CA LEU A 267 15.99 -5.40 4.92
C LEU A 267 14.69 -6.20 4.93
N VAL A 268 13.57 -5.57 4.53
CA VAL A 268 12.26 -6.25 4.47
C VAL A 268 12.17 -7.23 3.31
N VAL A 269 12.76 -6.90 2.15
CA VAL A 269 12.82 -7.82 1.01
C VAL A 269 13.78 -9.00 1.29
N ASN A 270 14.91 -8.76 1.98
CA ASN A 270 15.87 -9.83 2.30
C ASN A 270 15.45 -10.71 3.49
N PHE A 271 14.58 -10.24 4.38
CA PHE A 271 14.08 -11.07 5.48
C PHE A 271 13.28 -12.30 4.98
N ASP A 272 12.68 -12.22 3.79
CA ASP A 272 11.96 -13.32 3.14
C ASP A 272 12.87 -14.25 2.31
N ALA A 273 14.16 -13.95 2.13
CA ALA A 273 15.09 -14.86 1.43
C ALA A 273 15.63 -15.99 2.33
N GLU A 274 15.33 -15.94 3.64
CA GLU A 274 15.83 -16.89 4.65
C GLU A 274 14.76 -17.81 5.26
N HIS A 275 13.50 -17.80 4.79
CA HIS A 275 12.43 -18.70 5.28
C HIS A 275 11.60 -19.30 4.15
#